data_AF-A0A417YVF6-F1
#
_entry.id   AF-A0A417YVF6-F1
#
_cell.length_a   1.000
_cell.length_b   1.000
_cell.length_c   1.000
_cell.angle_alpha   90.00
_cell.angle_beta   90.00
_cell.angle_gamma   90.00
#
_symmetry.space_group_name_H-M   'P 1'
#
loop_
_entity.id
_entity.type
_entity.pdbx_description
1 polymer ?
#
loop_
_entity_poly.entity_id
_entity_poly.type
_entity_poly.pdbx_seq_one_letter_code
_entity_poly.pdbx_strand_id
1 'polypeptide(L)'
;MISESLIVDEIIKETAKRNLDNITRTEAYFNFFKRNPDIIWSFLASMVSRNGGWNMCDLEGNMFPHLLSAPTRKQLFLTYERANWLIFHDVFPQLLLYHYSTKYNRPLFHLLKHFNVSSFMQKEWPVFWKGHDKQRLTTALIINEQNVIQKPIIEHPFYKQKVFYSAEFMLQDWLHFSCVLFPTCGGEVYGASVKGFRKVSNRIDLGKRLAKILFHRRLFPYFLEFANKTVHTGSRYDYEQYFRPGISRQTPFLRTVFPIIEHNRHEYTDWSKEKLLPYTKLFLPVKQQEPIHLTDWYIRKRDQLQSLVAIQKALKPNS
;
A
#
# COMPACT_ATOMS: atom_id res chain seq x y z
N MET A 1 -13.34 -33.44 10.95
CA MET A 1 -13.37 -32.01 11.34
C MET A 1 -11.92 -31.55 11.42
N ILE A 2 -11.49 -30.54 10.66
CA ILE A 2 -10.10 -30.06 10.73
C ILE A 2 -9.90 -29.34 12.07
N SER A 3 -8.78 -29.61 12.76
CA SER A 3 -8.43 -28.96 14.02
C SER A 3 -8.20 -27.46 13.82
N GLU A 4 -8.65 -26.63 14.75
CA GLU A 4 -8.39 -25.18 14.72
C GLU A 4 -6.89 -24.87 14.83
N SER A 5 -6.10 -25.73 15.51
CA SER A 5 -4.64 -25.61 15.52
C SER A 5 -4.03 -25.74 14.12
N LEU A 6 -4.53 -26.67 13.31
CA LEU A 6 -4.08 -26.85 11.92
C LEU A 6 -4.42 -25.63 11.06
N ILE A 7 -5.60 -25.03 11.27
CA ILE A 7 -5.99 -23.79 10.57
C ILE A 7 -5.01 -22.67 10.94
N VAL A 8 -4.69 -22.51 12.22
CA VAL A 8 -3.72 -21.49 12.67
C VAL A 8 -2.35 -21.71 12.04
N ASP A 9 -1.83 -22.93 12.09
CA ASP A 9 -0.53 -23.26 11.52
C ASP A 9 -0.47 -23.03 10.01
N GLU A 10 -1.53 -23.38 9.28
CA GLU A 10 -1.61 -23.17 7.85
C GLU A 10 -1.66 -21.68 7.49
N ILE A 11 -2.44 -20.89 8.25
CA ILE A 11 -2.49 -19.43 8.08
C ILE A 11 -1.12 -18.80 8.33
N ILE A 12 -0.40 -19.23 9.37
CA ILE A 12 0.96 -18.72 9.66
C ILE A 12 1.91 -19.05 8.51
N LYS A 13 1.92 -20.29 8.05
CA LYS A 13 2.79 -20.75 6.94
C LYS A 13 2.48 -20.01 5.64
N GLU A 14 1.21 -19.90 5.26
CA GLU A 14 0.83 -19.22 4.02
C GLU A 14 1.08 -17.70 4.13
N THR A 15 0.88 -17.09 5.31
CA THR A 15 1.24 -15.69 5.53
C THR A 15 2.73 -15.46 5.35
N ALA A 16 3.58 -16.28 5.97
CA ALA A 16 5.03 -16.17 5.83
C ALA A 16 5.47 -16.34 4.36
N LYS A 17 4.92 -17.35 3.67
CA LYS A 17 5.19 -17.61 2.25
C LYS A 17 4.82 -16.43 1.35
N ARG A 18 3.68 -15.77 1.63
CA ARG A 18 3.17 -14.66 0.80
C ARG A 18 3.76 -13.30 1.17
N ASN A 19 4.36 -13.17 2.35
CA ASN A 19 4.99 -11.95 2.84
C ASN A 19 6.48 -11.83 2.45
N LEU A 20 6.87 -12.37 1.30
CA LEU A 20 8.26 -12.43 0.86
C LEU A 20 8.80 -11.09 0.35
N ASP A 21 8.04 -10.44 -0.52
CA ASP A 21 8.38 -9.17 -1.15
C ASP A 21 7.12 -8.43 -1.61
N ASN A 22 7.28 -7.21 -2.13
CA ASN A 22 6.13 -6.42 -2.61
C ASN A 22 5.34 -7.13 -3.71
N ILE A 23 6.00 -7.86 -4.62
CA ILE A 23 5.33 -8.57 -5.72
C ILE A 23 4.39 -9.65 -5.18
N THR A 24 4.91 -10.53 -4.32
CA THR A 24 4.15 -11.67 -3.78
C THR A 24 2.98 -11.20 -2.92
N ARG A 25 3.18 -10.15 -2.11
CA ARG A 25 2.12 -9.55 -1.30
C ARG A 25 1.00 -8.96 -2.16
N THR A 26 1.37 -8.18 -3.16
CA THR A 26 0.42 -7.54 -4.09
C THR A 26 -0.44 -8.60 -4.78
N GLU A 27 0.20 -9.65 -5.29
CA GLU A 27 -0.51 -10.72 -5.98
C GLU A 27 -1.41 -11.52 -5.02
N ALA A 28 -0.96 -11.76 -3.79
CA ALA A 28 -1.74 -12.45 -2.76
C ALA A 28 -3.04 -11.70 -2.44
N TYR A 29 -2.98 -10.37 -2.31
CA TYR A 29 -4.17 -9.55 -2.13
C TYR A 29 -5.13 -9.63 -3.32
N PHE A 30 -4.62 -9.55 -4.55
CA PHE A 30 -5.47 -9.63 -5.74
C PHE A 30 -6.11 -11.01 -5.91
N ASN A 31 -5.33 -12.07 -5.71
CA ASN A 31 -5.83 -13.44 -5.75
C ASN A 31 -6.85 -13.71 -4.65
N PHE A 32 -6.68 -13.12 -3.46
CA PHE A 32 -7.67 -13.17 -2.40
C PHE A 32 -8.98 -12.49 -2.81
N PHE A 33 -8.91 -11.27 -3.36
CA PHE A 33 -10.09 -10.54 -3.84
C PHE A 33 -10.88 -11.33 -4.88
N LYS A 34 -10.21 -11.93 -5.87
CA LYS A 34 -10.86 -12.75 -6.89
C LYS A 34 -11.66 -13.92 -6.30
N ARG A 35 -11.22 -14.47 -5.16
CA ARG A 35 -11.89 -15.56 -4.44
C ARG A 35 -12.96 -15.07 -3.45
N ASN A 36 -12.78 -13.88 -2.89
CA ASN A 36 -13.65 -13.29 -1.87
C ASN A 36 -13.96 -11.81 -2.23
N PRO A 37 -14.78 -11.57 -3.26
CA PRO A 37 -15.00 -10.21 -3.82
C PRO A 37 -15.80 -9.29 -2.89
N ASP A 38 -16.36 -9.82 -1.82
CA ASP A 38 -16.98 -9.07 -0.73
C ASP A 38 -15.96 -8.34 0.15
N ILE A 39 -14.72 -8.82 0.20
CA ILE A 39 -13.62 -8.16 0.91
C ILE A 39 -12.92 -7.16 -0.02
N ILE A 40 -13.62 -6.07 -0.31
CA ILE A 40 -13.18 -5.03 -1.26
C ILE A 40 -11.84 -4.37 -0.85
N TRP A 41 -11.51 -4.34 0.45
CA TRP A 41 -10.22 -3.86 0.94
C TRP A 41 -9.04 -4.63 0.34
N SER A 42 -9.18 -5.93 0.06
CA SER A 42 -8.08 -6.71 -0.52
C SER A 42 -7.71 -6.23 -1.93
N PHE A 43 -8.67 -5.82 -2.75
CA PHE A 43 -8.35 -5.20 -4.04
C PHE A 43 -7.71 -3.82 -3.88
N LEU A 44 -8.19 -3.03 -2.92
CA LEU A 44 -7.57 -1.75 -2.58
C LEU A 44 -6.11 -1.94 -2.17
N ALA A 45 -5.84 -2.87 -1.26
CA ALA A 45 -4.49 -3.20 -0.80
C ALA A 45 -3.61 -3.66 -1.96
N SER A 46 -4.12 -4.47 -2.88
CA SER A 46 -3.39 -4.83 -4.10
C SER A 46 -3.01 -3.60 -4.93
N MET A 47 -3.97 -2.72 -5.24
CA MET A 47 -3.71 -1.56 -6.12
C MET A 47 -2.81 -0.51 -5.45
N VAL A 48 -2.95 -0.30 -4.13
CA VAL A 48 -2.05 0.55 -3.35
C VAL A 48 -0.66 -0.07 -3.26
N SER A 49 -0.54 -1.38 -3.07
CA SER A 49 0.76 -2.06 -2.99
C SER A 49 1.53 -2.03 -4.31
N ARG A 50 0.83 -1.99 -5.46
CA ARG A 50 1.45 -1.73 -6.77
C ARG A 50 2.17 -0.38 -6.82
N ASN A 51 1.57 0.67 -6.24
CA ASN A 51 2.22 1.97 -6.09
C ASN A 51 3.44 1.89 -5.15
N GLY A 52 3.38 1.04 -4.12
CA GLY A 52 4.54 0.77 -3.27
C GLY A 52 5.71 0.17 -4.05
N GLY A 53 5.46 -0.83 -4.90
CA GLY A 53 6.49 -1.44 -5.75
C GLY A 53 7.06 -0.46 -6.77
N TRP A 54 6.17 0.31 -7.41
CA TRP A 54 6.53 1.45 -8.24
C TRP A 54 7.54 2.36 -7.53
N ASN A 55 7.17 2.88 -6.37
CA ASN A 55 8.02 3.82 -5.62
C ASN A 55 9.37 3.23 -5.22
N MET A 56 9.43 1.91 -4.97
CA MET A 56 10.70 1.22 -4.72
C MET A 56 11.58 1.20 -5.97
N CYS A 57 11.05 0.77 -7.13
CA CYS A 57 11.83 0.68 -8.36
C CYS A 57 12.31 2.02 -8.90
N ASP A 58 11.56 3.10 -8.66
CA ASP A 58 12.00 4.44 -9.05
C ASP A 58 13.34 4.83 -8.42
N LEU A 59 13.63 4.33 -7.21
CA LEU A 59 14.88 4.61 -6.52
C LEU A 59 16.09 4.12 -7.32
N GLU A 60 15.96 3.04 -8.11
CA GLU A 60 17.02 2.52 -9.00
C GLU A 60 16.72 2.81 -10.48
N GLY A 61 15.76 3.68 -10.78
CA GLY A 61 15.43 4.12 -12.15
C GLY A 61 16.35 5.22 -12.66
N ASN A 62 16.06 5.77 -13.84
CA ASN A 62 16.94 6.76 -14.47
C ASN A 62 16.91 8.19 -13.87
N MET A 63 16.17 8.41 -12.78
CA MET A 63 15.92 9.74 -12.20
C MET A 63 16.54 9.90 -10.81
N PHE A 64 16.10 9.09 -9.85
CA PHE A 64 16.50 9.22 -8.45
C PHE A 64 17.98 8.97 -8.16
N PRO A 65 18.74 8.12 -8.88
CA PRO A 65 20.19 8.01 -8.70
C PRO A 65 20.96 9.30 -9.00
N HIS A 66 20.41 10.22 -9.80
CA HIS A 66 21.01 11.53 -10.01
C HIS A 66 20.67 12.51 -8.87
N LEU A 67 19.47 12.38 -8.30
CA LEU A 67 18.92 13.28 -7.28
C LEU A 67 19.32 12.88 -5.85
N LEU A 68 19.55 11.59 -5.59
CA LEU A 68 19.74 11.02 -4.26
C LEU A 68 20.98 10.13 -4.19
N SER A 69 21.68 10.21 -3.06
CA SER A 69 22.79 9.30 -2.77
C SER A 69 22.32 7.84 -2.63
N ALA A 70 23.20 6.88 -2.96
CA ALA A 70 22.89 5.46 -2.81
C ALA A 70 22.48 5.06 -1.38
N PRO A 71 23.13 5.56 -0.30
CA PRO A 71 22.66 5.30 1.06
C PRO A 71 21.23 5.79 1.32
N THR A 72 20.86 6.98 0.84
CA THR A 72 19.50 7.51 1.00
C THR A 72 18.48 6.63 0.26
N ARG A 73 18.77 6.22 -0.98
CA ARG A 73 17.91 5.35 -1.78
C ARG A 73 17.70 3.99 -1.11
N LYS A 74 18.77 3.36 -0.61
CA LYS A 74 18.68 2.11 0.16
C LYS A 74 17.79 2.25 1.39
N GLN A 75 17.92 3.33 2.15
CA GLN A 75 17.09 3.55 3.34
C GLN A 75 15.61 3.78 2.97
N LEU A 76 15.32 4.53 1.91
CA LEU A 76 13.96 4.71 1.42
C LEU A 76 13.34 3.37 1.01
N PHE A 77 14.08 2.55 0.27
CA PHE A 77 13.66 1.18 -0.09
C PHE A 77 13.32 0.36 1.15
N LEU A 78 14.23 0.27 2.12
CA LEU A 78 14.02 -0.49 3.36
C LEU A 78 12.78 -0.01 4.11
N THR A 79 12.47 1.28 4.03
CA THR A 79 11.33 1.83 4.72
C THR A 79 10.00 1.52 4.02
N TYR A 80 9.95 1.60 2.69
CA TYR A 80 8.80 1.11 1.92
C TYR A 80 8.58 -0.39 2.16
N GLU A 81 9.66 -1.17 2.17
CA GLU A 81 9.63 -2.61 2.33
C GLU A 81 9.10 -2.99 3.71
N ARG A 82 9.66 -2.37 4.76
CA ARG A 82 9.22 -2.62 6.14
C ARG A 82 7.76 -2.22 6.37
N ALA A 83 7.30 -1.10 5.81
CA ALA A 83 5.91 -0.69 5.92
C ALA A 83 4.97 -1.71 5.27
N ASN A 84 5.23 -2.09 4.02
CA ASN A 84 4.43 -3.08 3.29
C ASN A 84 4.44 -4.45 3.98
N TRP A 85 5.60 -4.87 4.50
CA TRP A 85 5.75 -6.12 5.24
C TRP A 85 4.91 -6.12 6.53
N LEU A 86 4.93 -5.05 7.32
CA LEU A 86 4.17 -4.94 8.57
C LEU A 86 2.65 -4.98 8.32
N ILE A 87 2.19 -4.25 7.31
CA ILE A 87 0.77 -4.20 6.92
C ILE A 87 0.29 -5.61 6.51
N PHE A 88 1.06 -6.28 5.65
CA PHE A 88 0.70 -7.61 5.18
C PHE A 88 0.74 -8.66 6.28
N HIS A 89 1.78 -8.62 7.12
CA HIS A 89 1.93 -9.51 8.26
C HIS A 89 0.73 -9.41 9.21
N ASP A 90 0.18 -8.21 9.39
CA ASP A 90 -0.97 -7.97 10.26
C ASP A 90 -2.31 -8.39 9.62
N VAL A 91 -2.57 -7.99 8.37
CA VAL A 91 -3.91 -8.11 7.77
C VAL A 91 -4.13 -9.43 7.03
N PHE A 92 -3.12 -9.96 6.32
CA PHE A 92 -3.30 -11.17 5.53
C PHE A 92 -3.76 -12.40 6.32
N PRO A 93 -3.27 -12.69 7.55
CA PRO A 93 -3.82 -13.81 8.33
C PRO A 93 -5.29 -13.62 8.69
N GLN A 94 -5.75 -12.36 8.86
CA GLN A 94 -7.17 -12.05 9.08
C GLN A 94 -8.01 -12.40 7.85
N LEU A 95 -7.50 -12.10 6.65
CA LEU A 95 -8.14 -12.45 5.39
C LEU A 95 -8.25 -13.97 5.22
N LEU A 96 -7.17 -14.71 5.49
CA LEU A 96 -7.21 -16.17 5.42
C LEU A 96 -8.18 -16.77 6.44
N LEU A 97 -8.24 -16.23 7.66
CA LEU A 97 -9.20 -16.68 8.66
C LEU A 97 -10.65 -16.41 8.24
N TYR A 98 -10.91 -15.29 7.57
CA TYR A 98 -12.21 -15.03 6.95
C TYR A 98 -12.55 -16.08 5.89
N HIS A 99 -11.62 -16.39 4.99
CA HIS A 99 -11.81 -17.44 3.98
C HIS A 99 -12.09 -18.82 4.61
N TYR A 100 -11.42 -19.16 5.70
CA TYR A 100 -11.72 -20.38 6.45
C TYR A 100 -13.10 -20.33 7.11
N SER A 101 -13.50 -19.18 7.65
CA SER A 101 -14.82 -18.99 8.26
C SER A 101 -15.94 -19.17 7.23
N THR A 102 -15.78 -18.65 6.01
CA THR A 102 -16.74 -18.84 4.91
C THR A 102 -16.75 -20.29 4.43
N LYS A 103 -15.58 -20.92 4.26
CA LYS A 103 -15.44 -22.32 3.84
C LYS A 103 -16.15 -23.30 4.80
N TYR A 104 -16.06 -23.06 6.11
CA TYR A 104 -16.72 -23.89 7.13
C TYR A 104 -18.07 -23.36 7.60
N ASN A 105 -18.56 -22.28 6.98
CA ASN A 105 -19.82 -21.63 7.31
C ASN A 105 -20.02 -21.34 8.81
N ARG A 106 -18.95 -20.93 9.50
CA ARG A 106 -18.99 -20.55 10.92
C ARG A 106 -17.92 -19.49 11.24
N PRO A 107 -18.19 -18.54 12.13
CA PRO A 107 -17.19 -17.53 12.50
C PRO A 107 -16.05 -18.17 13.30
N LEU A 108 -14.81 -18.00 12.82
CA LEU A 108 -13.59 -18.49 13.51
C LEU A 108 -12.76 -17.36 14.14
N PHE A 109 -13.35 -16.17 14.31
CA PHE A 109 -12.61 -14.96 14.70
C PHE A 109 -12.03 -14.97 16.11
N HIS A 110 -12.42 -15.92 16.98
CA HIS A 110 -11.75 -16.16 18.25
C HIS A 110 -10.28 -16.59 18.08
N LEU A 111 -9.91 -17.05 16.88
CA LEU A 111 -8.53 -17.42 16.53
C LEU A 111 -7.64 -16.21 16.18
N LEU A 112 -8.21 -15.01 15.98
CA LEU A 112 -7.43 -13.80 15.63
C LEU A 112 -6.34 -13.46 16.65
N LYS A 113 -6.54 -13.83 17.93
CA LYS A 113 -5.56 -13.66 19.01
C LYS A 113 -4.23 -14.39 18.75
N HIS A 114 -4.24 -15.46 17.94
CA HIS A 114 -3.03 -16.22 17.60
C HIS A 114 -2.15 -15.51 16.54
N PHE A 115 -2.69 -14.48 15.87
CA PHE A 115 -1.99 -13.75 14.80
C PHE A 115 -1.55 -12.35 15.21
N ASN A 116 -1.57 -12.03 16.50
CA ASN A 116 -1.24 -10.67 17.01
C ASN A 116 -2.08 -9.57 16.34
N VAL A 117 -3.36 -9.87 16.10
CA VAL A 117 -4.32 -8.92 15.53
C VAL A 117 -4.83 -7.99 16.64
N SER A 118 -4.98 -6.71 16.35
CA SER A 118 -5.43 -5.70 17.32
C SER A 118 -6.80 -6.06 17.92
N SER A 119 -7.01 -5.74 19.19
CA SER A 119 -8.30 -5.91 19.87
C SER A 119 -9.42 -5.15 19.16
N PHE A 120 -9.07 -4.05 18.47
CA PHE A 120 -9.95 -3.33 17.55
C PHE A 120 -10.45 -4.23 16.41
N MET A 121 -9.56 -4.84 15.63
CA MET A 121 -9.98 -5.71 14.51
C MET A 121 -10.68 -6.99 14.98
N GLN A 122 -10.29 -7.54 16.14
CA GLN A 122 -11.00 -8.68 16.74
C GLN A 122 -12.49 -8.42 16.99
N LYS A 123 -12.88 -7.16 17.23
CA LYS A 123 -14.28 -6.74 17.40
C LYS A 123 -14.99 -6.47 16.07
N GLU A 124 -14.28 -5.94 15.08
CA GLU A 124 -14.87 -5.56 13.80
C GLU A 124 -15.18 -6.76 12.88
N TRP A 125 -14.41 -7.85 12.94
CA TRP A 125 -14.68 -9.05 12.14
C TRP A 125 -16.04 -9.71 12.46
N PRO A 126 -16.42 -9.96 13.74
CA PRO A 126 -17.76 -10.43 14.08
C PRO A 126 -18.88 -9.48 13.64
N VAL A 127 -18.64 -8.16 13.67
CA VAL A 127 -19.62 -7.17 13.19
C VAL A 127 -19.83 -7.31 11.69
N PHE A 128 -18.74 -7.43 10.92
CA PHE A 128 -18.83 -7.67 9.48
C PHE A 128 -19.50 -9.01 9.16
N TRP A 129 -19.18 -10.08 9.88
CA TRP A 129 -19.80 -11.40 9.66
C TRP A 129 -21.33 -11.39 9.82
N LYS A 130 -21.86 -10.58 10.75
CA LYS A 130 -23.31 -10.45 10.97
C LYS A 130 -23.98 -9.47 10.02
N GLY A 131 -23.33 -8.36 9.69
CA GLY A 131 -23.95 -7.25 8.96
C GLY A 131 -23.56 -7.16 7.48
N HIS A 132 -22.48 -7.81 7.06
CA HIS A 132 -21.90 -7.76 5.71
C HIS A 132 -21.61 -6.34 5.18
N ASP A 133 -21.40 -5.37 6.08
CA ASP A 133 -21.06 -3.99 5.70
C ASP A 133 -19.61 -3.89 5.21
N LYS A 134 -19.45 -4.02 3.89
CA LYS A 134 -18.16 -3.95 3.20
C LYS A 134 -17.45 -2.62 3.43
N GLN A 135 -18.18 -1.51 3.53
CA GLN A 135 -17.60 -0.18 3.71
C GLN A 135 -17.05 -0.01 5.12
N ARG A 136 -17.80 -0.48 6.12
CA ARG A 136 -17.34 -0.49 7.52
C ARG A 136 -16.08 -1.33 7.68
N LEU A 137 -16.07 -2.58 7.20
CA LEU A 137 -14.89 -3.44 7.31
C LEU A 137 -13.68 -2.81 6.62
N THR A 138 -13.86 -2.27 5.41
CA THR A 138 -12.78 -1.60 4.66
C THR A 138 -12.24 -0.41 5.44
N THR A 139 -13.11 0.40 6.04
CA THR A 139 -12.70 1.53 6.90
C THR A 139 -11.96 1.05 8.14
N ALA A 140 -12.41 -0.01 8.80
CA ALA A 140 -11.74 -0.60 9.95
C ALA A 140 -10.34 -1.11 9.59
N LEU A 141 -10.19 -1.83 8.48
CA LEU A 141 -8.89 -2.30 7.99
C LEU A 141 -7.94 -1.15 7.67
N ILE A 142 -8.43 -0.06 7.05
CA ILE A 142 -7.64 1.16 6.82
C ILE A 142 -7.21 1.79 8.15
N ILE A 143 -8.11 1.93 9.12
CA ILE A 143 -7.77 2.49 10.46
C ILE A 143 -6.69 1.65 11.12
N ASN A 144 -6.83 0.32 11.07
CA ASN A 144 -5.87 -0.61 11.66
C ASN A 144 -4.50 -0.49 10.99
N GLU A 145 -4.44 -0.56 9.66
CA GLU A 145 -3.22 -0.40 8.87
C GLU A 145 -2.46 0.88 9.26
N GLN A 146 -3.17 2.02 9.27
CA GLN A 146 -2.55 3.32 9.50
C GLN A 146 -2.03 3.51 10.92
N ASN A 147 -2.58 2.79 11.90
CA ASN A 147 -2.06 2.76 13.27
C ASN A 147 -0.92 1.75 13.45
N VAL A 148 -0.99 0.58 12.80
CA VAL A 148 0.09 -0.44 12.82
C VAL A 148 1.42 0.15 12.36
N ILE A 149 1.42 0.99 11.33
CA ILE A 149 2.65 1.60 10.80
C ILE A 149 3.08 2.88 11.52
N GLN A 150 2.24 3.48 12.38
CA GLN A 150 2.49 4.81 12.92
C GLN A 150 3.78 4.90 13.73
N LYS A 151 3.90 4.08 14.79
CA LYS A 151 5.11 4.05 15.63
C LYS A 151 6.34 3.51 14.88
N PRO A 152 6.30 2.30 14.28
CA PRO A 152 7.50 1.67 13.72
C PRO A 152 8.01 2.32 12.44
N ILE A 153 7.16 3.01 11.69
CA ILE A 153 7.53 3.67 10.43
C ILE A 153 7.49 5.18 10.58
N ILE A 154 6.32 5.78 10.79
CA ILE A 154 6.14 7.23 10.66
C ILE A 154 6.87 8.02 11.75
N GLU A 155 6.88 7.51 12.99
CA GLU A 155 7.53 8.16 14.13
C GLU A 155 9.00 7.80 14.30
N HIS A 156 9.51 6.87 13.49
CA HIS A 156 10.89 6.42 13.55
C HIS A 156 11.85 7.62 13.41
N PRO A 157 12.89 7.75 14.27
CA PRO A 157 13.76 8.93 14.34
C PRO A 157 14.37 9.37 13.00
N PHE A 158 14.58 8.42 12.08
CA PHE A 158 15.07 8.69 10.73
C PHE A 158 14.17 9.68 9.94
N TYR A 159 12.84 9.50 9.95
CA TYR A 159 11.90 10.43 9.33
C TYR A 159 11.78 11.75 10.07
N LYS A 160 12.24 11.83 11.32
CA LYS A 160 12.29 13.08 12.07
C LYS A 160 13.54 13.91 11.72
N GLN A 161 14.68 13.26 11.49
CA GLN A 161 15.99 13.96 11.46
C GLN A 161 16.60 14.20 10.07
N LYS A 162 16.40 13.34 9.06
CA LYS A 162 17.19 13.41 7.80
C LYS A 162 16.47 13.90 6.54
N VAL A 163 15.16 14.18 6.60
CA VAL A 163 14.37 14.62 5.43
C VAL A 163 14.03 16.12 5.48
N PHE A 164 14.39 16.82 6.56
CA PHE A 164 13.83 18.16 6.87
C PHE A 164 14.82 19.33 6.75
N TYR A 165 16.10 19.10 6.43
CA TYR A 165 17.12 20.16 6.49
C TYR A 165 17.93 20.39 5.19
N SER A 166 17.49 19.88 4.03
CA SER A 166 18.05 20.29 2.72
C SER A 166 17.00 20.04 1.61
N ALA A 167 17.38 20.11 0.32
CA ALA A 167 16.53 19.89 -0.87
C ALA A 167 15.58 18.67 -0.82
N GLU A 168 15.80 17.77 0.14
CA GLU A 168 14.98 16.67 0.63
C GLU A 168 13.58 17.08 1.14
N PHE A 169 13.34 18.36 1.45
CA PHE A 169 11.99 18.86 1.76
C PHE A 169 11.09 18.88 0.51
N MET A 170 11.66 19.08 -0.69
CA MET A 170 10.90 18.88 -1.93
C MET A 170 10.55 17.41 -2.11
N LEU A 171 11.37 16.48 -1.61
CA LEU A 171 11.06 15.04 -1.67
C LEU A 171 9.82 14.65 -0.86
N GLN A 172 9.31 15.45 0.08
CA GLN A 172 8.04 15.10 0.75
C GLN A 172 6.82 15.17 -0.18
N ASP A 173 6.85 16.08 -1.16
CA ASP A 173 5.81 16.18 -2.20
C ASP A 173 6.09 15.25 -3.39
N TRP A 174 7.35 14.82 -3.57
CA TRP A 174 7.79 14.01 -4.72
C TRP A 174 7.96 12.51 -4.43
N LEU A 175 8.33 12.12 -3.20
CA LEU A 175 8.21 10.75 -2.73
C LEU A 175 6.72 10.49 -2.53
N HIS A 176 6.13 9.93 -3.57
CA HIS A 176 4.82 9.31 -3.75
C HIS A 176 4.12 8.64 -2.55
N PHE A 177 4.64 8.68 -1.32
CA PHE A 177 3.86 8.41 -0.10
C PHE A 177 2.58 9.25 -0.03
N SER A 178 2.60 10.47 -0.58
CA SER A 178 1.47 11.38 -0.54
C SER A 178 0.46 11.19 -1.67
N CYS A 179 0.76 10.41 -2.72
CA CYS A 179 -0.11 10.27 -3.89
C CYS A 179 -0.16 8.82 -4.38
N VAL A 180 -1.38 8.26 -4.47
CA VAL A 180 -1.63 6.92 -4.97
C VAL A 180 -2.42 7.02 -6.27
N LEU A 181 -1.99 6.25 -7.27
CA LEU A 181 -2.50 6.25 -8.63
C LEU A 181 -3.12 4.89 -9.01
N PHE A 182 -4.23 4.95 -9.73
CA PHE A 182 -4.95 3.82 -10.32
C PHE A 182 -5.01 4.00 -11.84
N PRO A 183 -4.19 3.27 -12.60
CA PRO A 183 -4.13 3.37 -14.05
C PRO A 183 -5.23 2.52 -14.70
N THR A 184 -5.55 2.84 -15.94
CA THR A 184 -6.37 2.01 -16.83
C THR A 184 -5.53 1.52 -18.01
N CYS A 185 -5.94 0.43 -18.65
CA CYS A 185 -5.33 0.01 -19.91
C CYS A 185 -5.54 1.01 -21.06
N GLY A 186 -6.47 1.96 -20.90
CA GLY A 186 -6.69 3.06 -21.83
C GLY A 186 -5.72 4.24 -21.66
N GLY A 187 -4.80 4.16 -20.70
CA GLY A 187 -3.78 5.19 -20.48
C GLY A 187 -4.20 6.33 -19.56
N GLU A 188 -5.40 6.27 -18.99
CA GLU A 188 -5.84 7.22 -17.98
C GLU A 188 -5.33 6.83 -16.59
N VAL A 189 -5.11 7.83 -15.75
CA VAL A 189 -4.71 7.67 -14.35
C VAL A 189 -5.69 8.40 -13.45
N TYR A 190 -6.19 7.69 -12.45
CA TYR A 190 -7.03 8.22 -11.40
C TYR A 190 -6.31 8.12 -10.06
N GLY A 191 -6.76 8.82 -9.03
CA GLY A 191 -6.15 8.67 -7.72
C GLY A 191 -6.45 9.80 -6.77
N ALA A 192 -5.68 9.83 -5.69
CA ALA A 192 -5.78 10.90 -4.71
C ALA A 192 -4.42 11.17 -4.08
N SER A 193 -4.26 12.39 -3.58
CA SER A 193 -3.13 12.78 -2.77
C SER A 193 -3.53 13.33 -1.40
N VAL A 194 -2.58 13.45 -0.49
CA VAL A 194 -2.80 13.95 0.87
C VAL A 194 -1.74 14.94 1.29
N LYS A 195 -2.17 16.09 1.81
CA LYS A 195 -1.30 17.03 2.52
C LYS A 195 -1.16 16.60 3.98
N GLY A 196 0.04 16.72 4.54
CA GLY A 196 0.29 16.39 5.95
C GLY A 196 0.24 14.89 6.25
N PHE A 197 0.89 14.07 5.43
CA PHE A 197 0.95 12.60 5.53
C PHE A 197 1.35 12.08 6.94
N ARG A 198 2.07 12.86 7.74
CA ARG A 198 2.42 12.51 9.12
C ARG A 198 1.20 12.28 10.04
N LYS A 199 0.06 12.95 9.77
CA LYS A 199 -1.16 12.80 10.58
C LYS A 199 -1.90 11.51 10.19
N VAL A 200 -2.11 10.62 11.16
CA VAL A 200 -2.84 9.34 10.98
C VAL A 200 -4.22 9.57 10.37
N SER A 201 -4.98 10.57 10.85
CA SER A 201 -6.31 10.92 10.33
C SER A 201 -6.30 11.22 8.84
N ASN A 202 -5.30 11.97 8.37
CA ASN A 202 -5.18 12.35 6.97
C ASN A 202 -4.92 11.13 6.09
N ARG A 203 -4.12 10.17 6.57
CA ARG A 203 -3.87 8.91 5.84
C ARG A 203 -5.09 8.00 5.84
N ILE A 204 -5.84 7.94 6.94
CA ILE A 204 -7.14 7.23 6.98
C ILE A 204 -8.09 7.83 5.95
N ASP A 205 -8.20 9.16 5.89
CA ASP A 205 -9.05 9.84 4.91
C ASP A 205 -8.58 9.64 3.46
N LEU A 206 -7.26 9.58 3.23
CA LEU A 206 -6.72 9.16 1.93
C LEU A 206 -7.17 7.73 1.57
N GLY A 207 -7.00 6.76 2.47
CA GLY A 207 -7.41 5.38 2.24
C GLY A 207 -8.89 5.25 1.89
N LYS A 208 -9.76 5.97 2.61
CA LYS A 208 -11.21 6.00 2.33
C LYS A 208 -11.53 6.61 0.96
N ARG A 209 -10.86 7.71 0.58
CA ARG A 209 -11.04 8.34 -0.74
C ARG A 209 -10.60 7.40 -1.86
N LEU A 210 -9.45 6.72 -1.68
CA LEU A 210 -8.95 5.73 -2.63
C LEU A 210 -9.92 4.56 -2.78
N ALA A 211 -10.48 4.04 -1.68
CA ALA A 211 -11.52 3.01 -1.74
C ALA A 211 -12.73 3.47 -2.57
N LYS A 212 -13.20 4.70 -2.34
CA LYS A 212 -14.32 5.28 -3.09
C LYS A 212 -14.02 5.43 -4.58
N ILE A 213 -12.81 5.86 -4.95
CA ILE A 213 -12.38 6.00 -6.35
C ILE A 213 -12.31 4.61 -7.01
N LEU A 214 -11.60 3.66 -6.38
CA LEU A 214 -11.36 2.33 -6.93
C LEU A 214 -12.65 1.56 -7.19
N PHE A 215 -13.66 1.73 -6.33
CA PHE A 215 -14.96 1.07 -6.45
C PHE A 215 -16.05 1.95 -7.05
N HIS A 216 -15.68 3.08 -7.68
CA HIS A 216 -16.65 3.89 -8.41
C HIS A 216 -17.24 3.08 -9.57
N ARG A 217 -18.58 3.00 -9.66
CA ARG A 217 -19.30 2.09 -10.58
C ARG A 217 -18.84 2.17 -12.05
N ARG A 218 -18.48 3.37 -12.51
CA ARG A 218 -18.02 3.60 -13.89
C ARG A 218 -16.53 3.29 -14.12
N LEU A 219 -15.72 3.33 -13.06
CA LEU A 219 -14.25 3.20 -13.16
C LEU A 219 -13.76 1.81 -12.80
N PHE A 220 -14.46 1.12 -11.89
CA PHE A 220 -14.08 -0.20 -11.39
C PHE A 220 -13.77 -1.23 -12.50
N PRO A 221 -14.55 -1.35 -13.59
CA PRO A 221 -14.22 -2.30 -14.67
C PRO A 221 -12.84 -2.07 -15.28
N TYR A 222 -12.44 -0.81 -15.46
CA TYR A 222 -11.13 -0.46 -16.03
C TYR A 222 -9.97 -0.75 -15.08
N PHE A 223 -10.16 -0.53 -13.77
CA PHE A 223 -9.14 -0.88 -12.77
C PHE A 223 -8.99 -2.40 -12.63
N LEU A 224 -10.10 -3.14 -12.68
CA LEU A 224 -10.08 -4.59 -12.65
C LEU A 224 -9.44 -5.17 -13.92
N GLU A 225 -9.74 -4.60 -15.09
CA GLU A 225 -9.08 -4.95 -16.34
C GLU A 225 -7.57 -4.75 -16.25
N PHE A 226 -7.12 -3.57 -15.80
CA PHE A 226 -5.70 -3.27 -15.60
C PHE A 226 -5.05 -4.29 -14.66
N ALA A 227 -5.65 -4.58 -13.51
CA ALA A 227 -5.09 -5.53 -12.56
C ALA A 227 -4.97 -6.97 -13.12
N ASN A 228 -5.87 -7.36 -14.03
CA ASN A 228 -5.84 -8.66 -14.69
C ASN A 228 -4.83 -8.74 -15.84
N LYS A 229 -4.75 -7.69 -16.68
CA LYS A 229 -3.90 -7.69 -17.88
C LYS A 229 -2.44 -7.32 -17.57
N THR A 230 -2.21 -6.56 -16.51
CA THR A 230 -0.89 -6.03 -16.18
C THR A 230 -0.24 -6.84 -15.06
N VAL A 231 0.78 -7.63 -15.41
CA VAL A 231 1.64 -8.29 -14.43
C VAL A 231 2.34 -7.25 -13.57
N HIS A 232 2.34 -7.43 -12.25
CA HIS A 232 3.04 -6.53 -11.33
C HIS A 232 4.52 -6.91 -11.25
N THR A 233 5.39 -6.04 -11.76
CA THR A 233 6.85 -6.17 -11.70
C THR A 233 7.48 -5.19 -10.70
N GLY A 234 6.68 -4.24 -10.20
CA GLY A 234 7.15 -3.09 -9.43
C GLY A 234 7.71 -1.96 -10.30
N SER A 235 7.92 -2.17 -11.60
CA SER A 235 8.41 -1.12 -12.49
C SER A 235 7.33 -0.06 -12.74
N ARG A 236 7.73 1.21 -12.79
CA ARG A 236 6.91 2.32 -13.30
C ARG A 236 6.33 2.01 -14.69
N TYR A 237 7.04 1.21 -15.47
CA TYR A 237 6.62 0.80 -16.81
C TYR A 237 5.31 0.00 -16.82
N ASP A 238 4.99 -0.72 -15.73
CA ASP A 238 3.72 -1.44 -15.60
C ASP A 238 2.53 -0.50 -15.85
N TYR A 239 2.66 0.79 -15.51
CA TYR A 239 1.64 1.82 -15.69
C TYR A 239 1.88 2.59 -16.99
N GLU A 240 3.12 3.04 -17.22
CA GLU A 240 3.44 3.95 -18.32
C GLU A 240 3.29 3.33 -19.72
N GLN A 241 3.36 1.99 -19.83
CA GLN A 241 3.15 1.29 -21.10
C GLN A 241 1.80 1.61 -21.77
N TYR A 242 0.80 2.07 -20.98
CA TYR A 242 -0.52 2.44 -21.50
C TYR A 242 -0.65 3.93 -21.86
N PHE A 243 0.29 4.79 -21.45
CA PHE A 243 0.15 6.24 -21.67
C PHE A 243 0.45 6.66 -23.10
N ARG A 244 1.50 6.09 -23.70
CA ARG A 244 1.88 6.35 -25.09
C ARG A 244 2.55 5.13 -25.72
N PRO A 245 2.31 4.84 -27.00
CA PRO A 245 3.08 3.85 -27.74
C PRO A 245 4.59 4.17 -27.72
N GLY A 246 5.43 3.14 -27.64
CA GLY A 246 6.88 3.27 -27.79
C GLY A 246 7.63 3.81 -26.57
N ILE A 247 7.00 3.94 -25.40
CA ILE A 247 7.71 4.25 -24.16
C ILE A 247 8.68 3.10 -23.84
N SER A 248 9.96 3.41 -23.67
CA SER A 248 10.95 2.47 -23.16
C SER A 248 10.89 2.39 -21.63
N ARG A 249 11.13 1.21 -21.06
CA ARG A 249 11.21 1.03 -19.61
C ARG A 249 12.39 1.81 -19.04
N GLN A 250 12.10 2.74 -18.13
CA GLN A 250 13.10 3.60 -17.46
C GLN A 250 13.41 3.18 -16.01
N THR A 251 12.69 2.18 -15.50
CA THR A 251 12.86 1.66 -14.13
C THR A 251 13.03 0.14 -14.18
N PRO A 252 13.86 -0.44 -13.31
CA PRO A 252 14.11 -1.88 -13.29
C PRO A 252 12.89 -2.65 -12.78
N PHE A 253 12.94 -3.98 -12.93
CA PHE A 253 12.04 -4.88 -12.21
C PHE A 253 12.51 -5.04 -10.77
N LEU A 254 11.59 -5.05 -9.80
CA LEU A 254 11.94 -5.00 -8.38
C LEU A 254 12.94 -6.08 -7.97
N ARG A 255 12.68 -7.33 -8.38
CA ARG A 255 13.50 -8.51 -8.07
C ARG A 255 14.87 -8.54 -8.76
N THR A 256 15.13 -7.62 -9.69
CA THR A 256 16.45 -7.51 -10.36
C THR A 256 17.40 -6.56 -9.64
N VAL A 257 16.88 -5.73 -8.73
CA VAL A 257 17.67 -4.67 -8.08
C VAL A 257 17.64 -4.71 -6.56
N PHE A 258 16.56 -5.23 -5.96
CA PHE A 258 16.45 -5.34 -4.51
C PHE A 258 16.39 -6.79 -4.06
N PRO A 259 17.18 -7.18 -3.04
CA PRO A 259 17.10 -8.51 -2.47
C PRO A 259 15.84 -8.66 -1.63
N ILE A 260 15.48 -9.91 -1.35
CA ILE A 260 14.50 -10.23 -0.32
C ILE A 260 15.07 -9.79 1.03
N ILE A 261 14.28 -9.07 1.81
CA ILE A 261 14.67 -8.57 3.13
C ILE A 261 14.09 -9.48 4.19
N GLU A 262 14.96 -10.02 5.04
CA GLU A 262 14.51 -10.72 6.23
C GLU A 262 14.03 -9.72 7.27
N HIS A 263 12.88 -10.02 7.85
CA HIS A 263 12.20 -9.12 8.78
C HIS A 263 11.94 -9.82 10.10
N ASN A 264 12.38 -9.20 11.18
CA ASN A 264 12.03 -9.61 12.54
C ASN A 264 11.02 -8.63 13.15
N ARG A 265 10.01 -9.15 13.85
CA ARG A 265 9.10 -8.33 14.66
C ARG A 265 9.56 -8.45 16.11
N HIS A 266 10.42 -7.53 16.54
CA HIS A 266 11.01 -7.62 17.88
C HIS A 266 9.99 -7.37 18.99
N GLU A 267 8.98 -6.51 18.78
CA GLU A 267 7.91 -6.29 19.77
C GLU A 267 6.57 -6.02 19.06
N TYR A 268 5.52 -6.73 19.47
CA TYR A 268 4.14 -6.41 19.11
C TYR A 268 3.48 -5.62 20.24
N THR A 269 2.92 -4.47 19.90
CA THR A 269 2.08 -3.70 20.81
C THR A 269 0.74 -3.47 20.14
N ASP A 270 -0.35 -3.83 20.84
CA ASP A 270 -1.71 -3.56 20.38
C ASP A 270 -1.98 -2.05 20.52
N TRP A 271 -1.83 -1.34 19.40
CA TRP A 271 -2.03 0.11 19.31
C TRP A 271 -3.42 0.53 19.81
N SER A 272 -4.42 -0.35 19.77
CA SER A 272 -5.79 -0.03 20.17
C SER A 272 -5.99 0.04 21.69
N LYS A 273 -5.05 -0.54 22.47
CA LYS A 273 -5.05 -0.48 23.93
C LYS A 273 -4.43 0.80 24.49
N GLU A 274 -3.58 1.46 23.72
CA GLU A 274 -2.88 2.67 24.15
C GLU A 274 -3.70 3.96 23.96
N LYS A 275 -4.69 3.95 23.05
CA LYS A 275 -5.47 5.14 22.69
C LYS A 275 -6.94 4.98 23.07
N LEU A 276 -7.39 5.76 24.06
CA LEU A 276 -8.80 6.01 24.39
C LEU A 276 -9.44 7.00 23.39
N LEU A 277 -9.20 6.85 22.09
CA LEU A 277 -9.83 7.72 21.09
C LEU A 277 -11.22 7.18 20.76
N PRO A 278 -12.26 8.04 20.65
CA PRO A 278 -13.54 7.62 20.12
C PRO A 278 -13.40 7.29 18.63
N TYR A 279 -13.18 6.00 18.34
CA TYR A 279 -13.04 5.47 16.98
C TYR A 279 -14.23 5.82 16.08
N THR A 280 -15.39 6.11 16.65
CA THR A 280 -16.61 6.53 15.95
C THR A 280 -16.39 7.71 15.00
N LYS A 281 -15.57 8.69 15.37
CA LYS A 281 -15.23 9.82 14.47
C LYS A 281 -14.44 9.38 13.24
N LEU A 282 -13.63 8.33 13.37
CA LEU A 282 -12.85 7.78 12.25
C LEU A 282 -13.70 6.96 11.28
N PHE A 283 -14.94 6.60 11.63
CA PHE A 283 -15.88 5.98 10.70
C PHE A 283 -16.72 7.00 9.91
N LEU A 284 -16.60 8.29 10.22
CA LEU A 284 -17.35 9.32 9.49
C LEU A 284 -17.00 9.29 7.99
N PRO A 285 -18.01 9.49 7.11
CA PRO A 285 -17.79 9.58 5.67
C PRO A 285 -16.78 10.66 5.32
N VAL A 286 -15.87 10.36 4.41
CA VAL A 286 -14.92 11.33 3.89
C VAL A 286 -15.54 12.09 2.72
N LYS A 287 -15.35 13.41 2.68
CA LYS A 287 -15.67 14.20 1.48
C LYS A 287 -14.67 13.87 0.38
N GLN A 288 -15.17 13.60 -0.82
CA GLN A 288 -14.33 13.43 -1.99
C GLN A 288 -13.71 14.78 -2.35
N GLN A 289 -12.40 14.77 -2.61
CA GLN A 289 -11.69 15.93 -3.10
C GLN A 289 -11.43 15.68 -4.59
N GLU A 290 -12.00 16.52 -5.43
CA GLU A 290 -11.76 16.54 -6.87
C GLU A 290 -10.54 17.45 -7.18
N PRO A 291 -9.81 17.20 -8.28
CA PRO A 291 -10.05 16.18 -9.28
C PRO A 291 -9.51 14.79 -8.89
N ILE A 292 -10.27 13.73 -9.19
CA ILE A 292 -9.78 12.33 -9.08
C ILE A 292 -9.09 11.82 -10.33
N HIS A 293 -9.30 12.46 -11.49
CA HIS A 293 -8.59 12.16 -12.74
C HIS A 293 -7.28 12.96 -12.75
N LEU A 294 -6.15 12.24 -12.78
CA LEU A 294 -4.82 12.78 -12.51
C LEU A 294 -3.85 12.65 -13.68
N THR A 295 -4.30 12.22 -14.87
CA THR A 295 -3.43 11.97 -16.04
C THR A 295 -2.54 13.17 -16.39
N ASP A 296 -3.12 14.35 -16.62
CA ASP A 296 -2.34 15.55 -16.98
C ASP A 296 -1.45 16.01 -15.84
N TRP A 297 -1.95 15.92 -14.61
CA TRP A 297 -1.16 16.27 -13.42
C TRP A 297 0.07 15.35 -13.30
N TYR A 298 -0.12 14.05 -13.51
CA TYR A 298 0.94 13.05 -13.49
C TYR A 298 1.98 13.31 -14.57
N ILE A 299 1.55 13.54 -15.82
CA ILE A 299 2.47 13.82 -16.94
C ILE A 299 3.28 15.09 -16.65
N ARG A 300 2.63 16.18 -16.25
CA ARG A 300 3.33 17.42 -15.88
C ARG A 300 4.33 17.22 -14.75
N LYS A 301 3.97 16.44 -13.73
CA LYS A 301 4.90 16.12 -12.62
C LYS A 301 6.07 15.29 -13.10
N ARG A 302 5.86 14.28 -13.92
CA ARG A 302 6.97 13.49 -14.48
C ARG A 302 7.92 14.38 -15.30
N ASP A 303 7.39 15.22 -16.17
CA ASP A 303 8.19 16.08 -17.05
C ASP A 303 8.97 17.12 -16.23
N GLN A 304 8.39 17.67 -15.15
CA GLN A 304 9.10 18.52 -14.19
C GLN A 304 10.32 17.80 -13.57
N LEU A 305 10.20 16.51 -13.24
CA LEU A 305 11.30 15.74 -12.65
C LEU A 305 12.40 15.49 -13.66
N GLN A 306 12.01 15.22 -14.92
CA GLN A 306 12.95 15.00 -16.00
C GLN A 306 13.77 16.27 -16.25
N SER A 307 13.13 17.43 -16.25
CA SER A 307 13.82 18.73 -16.34
C SER A 307 14.79 18.96 -15.18
N LEU A 308 14.38 18.65 -13.94
CA LEU A 308 15.26 18.76 -12.77
C LEU A 308 16.49 17.84 -12.89
N VAL A 309 16.31 16.60 -13.33
CA VAL A 309 17.41 15.65 -13.57
C VAL A 309 18.35 16.17 -14.67
N ALA A 310 17.80 16.73 -15.77
CA ALA A 310 18.60 17.30 -16.85
C ALA A 310 19.45 18.49 -16.38
N ILE A 311 18.87 19.39 -15.59
CA ILE A 311 19.60 20.51 -14.97
C ILE A 311 20.71 19.98 -14.06
N GLN A 312 20.42 18.98 -13.22
CA GLN A 312 21.41 18.44 -12.30
C GLN A 312 22.57 17.74 -13.02
N LYS A 313 22.30 17.06 -14.14
CA LYS A 313 23.34 16.48 -15.02
C LYS A 313 24.22 17.58 -15.64
N ALA A 314 23.62 18.68 -16.09
CA ALA A 314 24.36 19.80 -16.64
C ALA A 314 25.24 20.52 -15.60
N LEU A 315 24.79 20.57 -14.33
CA LEU A 315 25.55 21.18 -13.22
C LEU A 315 26.66 20.28 -12.66
N LYS A 316 26.61 18.97 -12.94
CA LYS A 316 27.65 17.99 -12.56
C LYS A 316 28.17 17.27 -13.81
N PRO A 317 28.84 17.97 -14.74
CA PRO A 317 29.41 17.33 -15.91
C PRO A 317 30.62 16.50 -15.46
N ASN A 318 30.42 15.18 -15.32
CA ASN A 318 31.40 14.14 -15.03
C ASN A 318 32.18 14.31 -13.70
N SER A 319 31.83 13.45 -12.73
CA SER A 319 32.81 12.90 -11.76
C SER A 319 33.31 11.58 -12.31
#